data_AF-A0A348TP34-F1
#
_entry.id   AF-A0A348TP34-F1
#
_cell.length_a   1.000
_cell.length_b   1.000
_cell.length_c   1.000
_cell.angle_alpha   90.00
_cell.angle_beta   90.00
_cell.angle_gamma   90.00
#
_symmetry.space_group_name_H-M   'P 1'
#
loop_
_entity.id
_entity.type
_entity.pdbx_description
1 polymer ?
#
loop_
_entity_poly.entity_id
_entity_poly.type
_entity_poly.pdbx_seq_one_letter_code
_entity_poly.pdbx_strand_id
1 'polypeptide(L)'
;MNTDIRKIRFVVSDFLAAYVSWVFFFFFRKKVLDEGGVHSEEYLKLFLGAAAIASFWVLLYYLFGFYHDIFRKSRIKELLNLMHASFWGCIIIFLTTLLDDLGVNDYQKYYQTLLLYFVLHFGLGFFSKLLSITYIKHLIKSGAISFNCLLVGNSDKVVRSMQELQKANHILGLKFIGFVSPDETTSSVQFTDVRFWGDTSQILKVIRRCKVDRVVICINPTEHIKIKELTNLLAGSGTKLSVMPDLYQILIGSVKVEHVFGVPLIDIDHDLMPFWQKVLKRWIDV
;
A
#
# COMPACT_ATOMS: atom_id res chain seq x y z
N MET A 1 6.46 16.12 -3.68
CA MET A 1 5.04 16.10 -3.27
C MET A 1 4.98 15.51 -1.86
N ASN A 2 4.21 16.09 -0.94
CA ASN A 2 4.30 15.76 0.49
C ASN A 2 3.56 14.43 0.79
N THR A 3 4.21 13.32 0.48
CA THR A 3 3.74 11.94 0.74
C THR A 3 3.44 11.72 2.21
N ASP A 4 4.14 12.43 3.09
CA ASP A 4 4.07 12.20 4.53
C ASP A 4 2.81 12.83 5.14
N ILE A 5 2.35 13.98 4.65
CA ILE A 5 1.04 14.54 5.04
C ILE A 5 -0.09 13.55 4.73
N ARG A 6 0.00 12.85 3.60
CA ARG A 6 -1.05 11.90 3.17
C ARG A 6 -1.01 10.62 3.99
N LYS A 7 0.19 10.12 4.32
CA LYS A 7 0.37 9.03 5.28
C LYS A 7 -0.24 9.39 6.63
N ILE A 8 0.04 10.59 7.15
CA ILE A 8 -0.53 11.07 8.41
C ILE A 8 -2.06 11.09 8.34
N ARG A 9 -2.67 11.59 7.25
CA ARG A 9 -4.13 11.55 7.09
C ARG A 9 -4.70 10.12 7.14
N PHE A 10 -4.01 9.15 6.55
CA PHE A 10 -4.42 7.73 6.62
C PHE A 10 -4.35 7.19 8.05
N VAL A 11 -3.24 7.46 8.74
CA VAL A 11 -3.04 7.06 10.14
C VAL A 11 -4.13 7.67 11.04
N VAL A 12 -4.42 8.95 10.86
CA VAL A 12 -5.49 9.65 11.61
C VAL A 12 -6.86 9.06 11.29
N SER A 13 -7.16 8.75 10.02
CA SER A 13 -8.43 8.13 9.63
C SER A 13 -8.62 6.72 10.21
N ASP A 14 -7.55 5.92 10.26
CA ASP A 14 -7.58 4.60 10.90
C ASP A 14 -7.72 4.73 12.44
N PHE A 15 -7.03 5.69 13.06
CA PHE A 15 -7.16 5.98 14.50
C PHE A 15 -8.59 6.37 14.87
N LEU A 16 -9.18 7.33 14.15
CA LEU A 16 -10.55 7.78 14.40
C LEU A 16 -11.56 6.65 14.19
N ALA A 17 -11.39 5.83 13.16
CA ALA A 17 -12.24 4.67 12.93
C ALA A 17 -12.18 3.70 14.12
N ALA A 18 -10.98 3.32 14.56
CA ALA A 18 -10.80 2.42 15.71
C ALA A 18 -11.35 3.00 17.02
N TYR A 19 -11.14 4.30 17.25
CA TYR A 19 -11.66 5.03 18.41
C TYR A 19 -13.19 5.00 18.45
N VAL A 20 -13.83 5.38 17.34
CA VAL A 20 -15.29 5.39 17.21
C VAL A 20 -15.87 3.99 17.31
N SER A 21 -15.20 2.98 16.73
CA SER A 21 -15.60 1.57 16.88
C SER A 21 -15.63 1.13 18.34
N TRP A 22 -14.63 1.52 19.14
CA TRP A 22 -14.61 1.19 20.57
C TRP A 22 -15.72 1.91 21.35
N VAL A 23 -15.94 3.19 21.07
CA VAL A 23 -17.01 3.96 21.70
C VAL A 23 -18.38 3.34 21.41
N PHE A 24 -18.66 2.98 20.14
CA PHE A 24 -19.91 2.29 19.82
C PHE A 24 -19.99 0.92 20.48
N PHE A 25 -18.90 0.15 20.45
CA PHE A 25 -18.86 -1.15 21.12
C PHE A 25 -19.22 -1.04 22.60
N PHE A 26 -18.71 -0.06 23.33
CA PHE A 26 -19.05 0.14 24.75
C PHE A 26 -20.56 0.32 24.97
N PHE A 27 -21.20 1.20 24.19
CA PHE A 27 -22.65 1.43 24.33
C PHE A 27 -23.49 0.22 23.91
N PHE A 28 -23.10 -0.48 22.84
CA PHE A 28 -23.81 -1.69 22.40
C PHE A 28 -23.58 -2.87 23.36
N ARG A 29 -22.37 -3.04 23.90
CA ARG A 29 -22.03 -4.07 24.89
C ARG A 29 -22.94 -3.94 26.11
N LYS A 30 -23.11 -2.74 26.67
CA LYS A 30 -24.01 -2.53 27.82
C LYS A 30 -25.43 -3.00 27.55
N LYS A 31 -25.97 -2.72 26.36
CA LYS A 31 -27.30 -3.18 25.95
C LYS A 31 -27.39 -4.71 25.77
N VAL A 32 -26.31 -5.36 25.32
CA VAL A 32 -26.27 -6.81 25.14
C VAL A 32 -26.11 -7.55 26.46
N LEU A 33 -25.41 -6.96 27.42
CA LEU A 33 -25.16 -7.55 28.74
C LEU A 33 -26.18 -7.16 29.80
N ASP A 34 -27.17 -6.32 29.46
CA ASP A 34 -28.12 -5.69 30.40
C ASP A 34 -27.43 -4.97 31.57
N GLU A 35 -26.24 -4.44 31.32
CA GLU A 35 -25.55 -3.56 32.24
C GLU A 35 -26.29 -2.21 32.23
N GLY A 36 -26.62 -1.67 33.40
CA GLY A 36 -27.43 -0.45 33.54
C GLY A 36 -26.84 0.82 32.89
N GLY A 37 -27.38 1.98 33.28
CA GLY A 37 -26.94 3.28 32.74
C GLY A 37 -25.44 3.56 32.86
N VAL A 38 -24.93 4.51 32.08
CA VAL A 38 -23.52 4.92 32.17
C VAL A 38 -23.37 5.91 33.32
N HIS A 39 -22.53 5.57 34.30
CA HIS A 39 -22.19 6.49 35.39
C HIS A 39 -21.13 7.50 34.93
N SER A 40 -21.12 8.69 35.54
CA SER A 40 -20.21 9.79 35.18
C SER A 40 -18.73 9.38 35.21
N GLU A 41 -18.34 8.53 36.16
CA GLU A 41 -16.97 8.04 36.34
C GLU A 41 -16.50 7.08 35.23
N GLU A 42 -17.43 6.45 34.51
CA GLU A 42 -17.13 5.50 33.43
C GLU A 42 -16.77 6.21 32.12
N TYR A 43 -17.24 7.44 31.90
CA TYR A 43 -16.96 8.19 30.67
C TYR A 43 -15.46 8.48 30.50
N LEU A 44 -14.76 8.82 31.58
CA LEU A 44 -13.32 9.05 31.51
C LEU A 44 -12.56 7.78 31.15
N LYS A 45 -12.91 6.65 31.78
CA LYS A 45 -12.33 5.33 31.47
C LYS A 45 -12.64 4.89 30.04
N LEU A 46 -13.86 5.15 29.56
CA LEU A 46 -14.27 4.90 28.18
C LEU A 46 -13.38 5.64 27.18
N PHE A 47 -13.26 6.97 27.31
CA PHE A 47 -12.52 7.76 26.32
C PHE A 47 -11.02 7.50 26.37
N LEU A 48 -10.45 7.25 27.56
CA LEU A 48 -9.05 6.85 27.70
C LEU A 48 -8.80 5.44 27.14
N GLY A 49 -9.69 4.48 27.44
CA GLY A 49 -9.62 3.12 26.89
C GLY A 49 -9.77 3.10 25.37
N ALA A 50 -10.70 3.90 24.82
CA ALA A 50 -10.86 4.08 23.39
C ALA A 50 -9.57 4.62 22.73
N ALA A 51 -8.92 5.60 23.36
CA ALA A 51 -7.66 6.14 22.87
C ALA A 51 -6.53 5.10 22.90
N ALA A 52 -6.39 4.35 24.00
CA ALA A 52 -5.38 3.29 24.13
C ALA A 52 -5.56 2.20 23.07
N ILE A 53 -6.81 1.78 22.82
CA ILE A 53 -7.13 0.73 21.86
C ILE A 53 -6.97 1.22 20.42
N ALA A 54 -7.36 2.47 20.13
CA ALA A 54 -7.09 3.09 18.84
C ALA A 54 -5.57 3.18 18.57
N SER A 55 -4.76 3.54 19.57
CA SER A 55 -3.30 3.52 19.47
C SER A 55 -2.74 2.13 19.21
N PHE A 56 -3.26 1.10 19.89
CA PHE A 56 -2.91 -0.30 19.62
C PHE A 56 -3.19 -0.69 18.17
N TRP A 57 -4.35 -0.34 17.62
CA TRP A 57 -4.70 -0.64 16.23
C TRP A 57 -3.79 0.05 15.23
N VAL A 58 -3.46 1.33 15.46
CA VAL A 58 -2.51 2.06 14.60
C VAL A 58 -1.14 1.39 14.61
N LEU A 59 -0.66 0.98 15.79
CA LEU A 59 0.60 0.24 15.92
C LEU A 59 0.54 -1.10 15.17
N LEU A 60 -0.54 -1.86 15.34
CA LEU A 60 -0.75 -3.12 14.64
C LEU A 60 -0.75 -2.91 13.13
N TYR A 61 -1.51 -1.94 12.61
CA TYR A 61 -1.54 -1.61 11.18
C TYR A 61 -0.18 -1.15 10.64
N TYR A 62 0.60 -0.45 11.46
CA TYR A 62 1.97 -0.11 11.11
C TYR A 62 2.83 -1.37 10.96
N LEU A 63 2.78 -2.31 11.92
CA LEU A 63 3.53 -3.58 11.85
C LEU A 63 3.15 -4.42 10.64
N PHE A 64 1.85 -4.50 10.31
CA PHE A 64 1.36 -5.18 9.11
C PHE A 64 1.65 -4.43 7.80
N GLY A 65 2.24 -3.23 7.85
CA GLY A 65 2.64 -2.48 6.66
C GLY A 65 1.48 -1.82 5.92
N PHE A 66 0.35 -1.52 6.58
CA PHE A 66 -0.79 -0.86 5.94
C PHE A 66 -0.45 0.54 5.40
N TYR A 67 0.53 1.21 6.02
CA TYR A 67 1.00 2.53 5.62
C TYR A 67 2.19 2.50 4.66
N HIS A 68 2.66 1.30 4.30
CA HIS A 68 3.66 1.14 3.25
C HIS A 68 2.98 1.24 1.88
N ASP A 69 3.53 2.08 1.00
CA ASP A 69 3.10 2.23 -0.40
C ASP A 69 1.58 2.39 -0.64
N ILE A 70 1.03 3.49 -0.11
CA ILE A 70 -0.42 3.76 -0.07
C ILE A 70 -1.05 3.90 -1.48
N PHE A 71 -0.25 4.19 -2.51
CA PHE A 71 -0.77 4.64 -3.81
C PHE A 71 -1.15 3.53 -4.79
N ARG A 72 -0.71 2.28 -4.57
CA ARG A 72 -0.87 1.19 -5.55
C ARG A 72 -1.55 -0.06 -4.98
N LYS A 73 -2.25 0.11 -3.87
CA LYS A 73 -2.97 -0.97 -3.20
C LYS A 73 -4.24 -1.39 -3.94
N SER A 74 -4.40 -2.71 -4.10
CA SER A 74 -5.65 -3.30 -4.58
C SER A 74 -6.72 -3.21 -3.49
N ARG A 75 -7.94 -2.83 -3.87
CA ARG A 75 -9.09 -2.75 -2.94
C ARG A 75 -9.36 -4.08 -2.25
N ILE A 76 -9.26 -5.18 -3.02
CA ILE A 76 -9.53 -6.54 -2.53
C ILE A 76 -8.40 -6.99 -1.60
N LYS A 77 -7.14 -6.73 -1.97
CA LYS A 77 -5.99 -7.09 -1.12
C LYS A 77 -6.01 -6.34 0.21
N GLU A 78 -6.38 -5.05 0.21
CA GLU A 78 -6.53 -4.28 1.44
C GLU A 78 -7.68 -4.76 2.31
N LEU A 79 -8.81 -5.16 1.71
CA LEU A 79 -9.93 -5.76 2.43
C LEU A 79 -9.52 -7.06 3.12
N LEU A 80 -8.85 -7.96 2.40
CA LEU A 80 -8.37 -9.23 2.97
C LEU A 80 -7.34 -8.99 4.08
N ASN A 81 -6.37 -8.11 3.84
CA ASN A 81 -5.39 -7.75 4.85
C ASN A 81 -6.07 -7.16 6.10
N LEU A 82 -7.04 -6.25 5.92
CA LEU A 82 -7.78 -5.66 7.02
C LEU A 82 -8.57 -6.72 7.79
N MET A 83 -9.21 -7.66 7.09
CA MET A 83 -9.94 -8.77 7.72
C MET A 83 -9.01 -9.61 8.59
N HIS A 84 -7.83 -9.99 8.08
CA HIS A 84 -6.84 -10.75 8.84
C HIS A 84 -6.30 -9.97 10.05
N ALA A 85 -5.96 -8.69 9.86
CA ALA A 85 -5.48 -7.84 10.95
C ALA A 85 -6.57 -7.64 12.01
N SER A 86 -7.81 -7.39 11.60
CA SER A 86 -8.96 -7.24 12.50
C SER A 86 -9.25 -8.52 13.28
N PHE A 87 -9.15 -9.69 12.64
CA PHE A 87 -9.35 -10.98 13.29
C PHE A 87 -8.35 -11.20 14.43
N TRP A 88 -7.05 -11.11 14.12
CA TRP A 88 -6.00 -11.30 15.13
C TRP A 88 -5.99 -10.21 16.19
N GLY A 89 -6.17 -8.94 15.80
CA GLY A 89 -6.20 -7.84 16.77
C GLY A 89 -7.39 -7.90 17.72
N CYS A 90 -8.58 -8.32 17.25
CA CYS A 90 -9.73 -8.54 18.13
C CYS A 90 -9.48 -9.68 19.12
N ILE A 91 -8.85 -10.78 18.69
CA ILE A 91 -8.46 -11.87 19.60
C ILE A 91 -7.50 -11.36 20.68
N ILE A 92 -6.48 -10.58 20.31
CA ILE A 92 -5.51 -10.02 21.28
C ILE A 92 -6.22 -9.13 22.30
N ILE A 93 -7.02 -8.16 21.83
CA ILE A 93 -7.78 -7.24 22.71
C ILE A 93 -8.72 -8.03 23.61
N PHE A 94 -9.40 -9.03 23.05
CA PHE A 94 -10.31 -9.87 23.80
C PHE A 94 -9.59 -10.65 24.89
N LEU A 95 -8.46 -11.31 24.59
CA LEU A 95 -7.66 -12.01 25.60
C LEU A 95 -7.16 -11.07 26.70
N THR A 96 -6.75 -9.85 26.37
CA THR A 96 -6.31 -8.87 27.38
C THR A 96 -7.45 -8.35 28.24
N THR A 97 -8.64 -8.15 27.67
CA THR A 97 -9.80 -7.62 28.41
C THR A 97 -10.53 -8.71 29.20
N LEU A 98 -10.48 -9.97 28.73
CA LEU A 98 -11.08 -11.13 29.39
C LEU A 98 -10.38 -11.47 30.71
N LEU A 99 -9.10 -11.14 30.85
CA LEU A 99 -8.36 -11.32 32.11
C LEU A 99 -8.91 -10.49 33.27
N ASP A 100 -9.55 -9.35 32.98
CA ASP A 100 -10.10 -8.44 33.99
C ASP A 100 -11.53 -8.82 34.41
N ASP A 101 -12.23 -9.66 33.64
CA ASP A 101 -13.66 -9.92 33.77
C ASP A 101 -13.94 -11.30 34.44
N LEU A 102 -13.43 -11.46 35.67
CA LEU A 102 -13.50 -12.70 36.46
C LEU A 102 -14.92 -13.08 36.95
N GLY A 103 -15.97 -12.35 36.54
CA GLY A 103 -17.32 -12.42 37.16
C GLY A 103 -18.46 -12.93 36.28
N VAL A 104 -18.27 -13.15 34.97
CA VAL A 104 -19.36 -13.52 34.05
C VAL A 104 -19.30 -15.00 33.68
N ASN A 105 -20.19 -15.81 34.27
CA ASN A 105 -20.27 -17.26 34.05
C ASN A 105 -20.88 -17.70 32.71
N ASP A 106 -21.15 -16.77 31.78
CA ASP A 106 -21.86 -17.03 30.53
C ASP A 106 -20.95 -16.86 29.30
N TYR A 107 -20.37 -17.98 28.85
CA TYR A 107 -19.51 -18.05 27.67
C TYR A 107 -20.20 -17.59 26.38
N GLN A 108 -21.53 -17.65 26.27
CA GLN A 108 -22.23 -17.22 25.06
C GLN A 108 -22.15 -15.70 24.87
N LYS A 109 -22.26 -14.94 25.96
CA LYS A 109 -22.17 -13.47 25.93
C LYS A 109 -20.77 -12.98 25.52
N TYR A 110 -19.73 -13.74 25.85
CA TYR A 110 -18.36 -13.45 25.41
C TYR A 110 -18.19 -13.55 23.89
N TYR A 111 -18.71 -14.61 23.26
CA TYR A 111 -18.63 -14.74 21.80
C TYR A 111 -19.46 -13.68 21.08
N GLN A 112 -20.60 -13.30 21.64
CA GLN A 112 -21.44 -12.22 21.10
C GLN A 112 -20.73 -10.87 21.16
N THR A 113 -20.09 -10.53 22.28
CA THR A 113 -19.35 -9.26 22.43
C THR A 113 -18.10 -9.21 21.55
N LEU A 114 -17.37 -10.33 21.42
CA LEU A 114 -16.26 -10.45 20.49
C LEU A 114 -16.70 -10.24 19.04
N LEU A 115 -17.77 -10.92 18.62
CA LEU A 115 -18.31 -10.80 17.26
C LEU A 115 -18.80 -9.38 16.98
N LEU A 116 -19.53 -8.78 17.93
CA LEU A 116 -19.99 -7.40 17.86
C LEU A 116 -18.81 -6.44 17.66
N TYR A 117 -17.76 -6.56 18.47
CA TYR A 117 -16.58 -5.72 18.35
C TYR A 117 -15.89 -5.90 16.99
N PHE A 118 -15.70 -7.15 16.56
CA PHE A 118 -15.11 -7.45 15.25
C PHE A 118 -15.89 -6.80 14.11
N VAL A 119 -17.22 -6.94 14.09
CA VAL A 119 -18.08 -6.36 13.05
C VAL A 119 -18.02 -4.83 13.05
N LEU A 120 -18.08 -4.19 14.23
CA LEU A 120 -17.98 -2.73 14.35
C LEU A 120 -16.62 -2.20 13.92
N HIS A 121 -15.54 -2.84 14.34
CA HIS A 121 -14.18 -2.45 13.99
C HIS A 121 -13.87 -2.67 12.52
N PHE A 122 -14.13 -3.87 12.02
CA PHE A 122 -13.93 -4.20 10.61
C PHE A 122 -14.81 -3.35 9.69
N GLY A 123 -16.09 -3.15 10.03
CA GLY A 123 -17.02 -2.35 9.22
C GLY A 123 -16.59 -0.88 9.10
N LEU A 124 -16.31 -0.22 10.22
CA LEU A 124 -15.86 1.18 10.22
C LEU A 124 -14.47 1.35 9.61
N GLY A 125 -13.53 0.43 9.91
CA GLY A 125 -12.21 0.41 9.31
C GLY A 125 -12.27 0.20 7.79
N PHE A 126 -13.11 -0.71 7.32
CA PHE A 126 -13.30 -0.97 5.89
C PHE A 126 -13.86 0.26 5.18
N PHE A 127 -14.89 0.90 5.76
CA PHE A 127 -15.47 2.11 5.20
C PHE A 127 -14.45 3.25 5.13
N SER A 128 -13.69 3.47 6.20
CA SER A 128 -12.60 4.45 6.27
C SER A 128 -11.54 4.21 5.18
N LYS A 129 -11.07 2.97 5.00
CA LYS A 129 -10.11 2.61 3.95
C LYS A 129 -10.69 2.76 2.55
N LEU A 130 -11.94 2.36 2.34
CA LEU A 130 -12.60 2.45 1.04
C LEU A 130 -12.72 3.90 0.57
N LEU A 131 -13.11 4.82 1.46
CA LEU A 131 -13.14 6.25 1.19
C LEU A 131 -11.75 6.79 0.88
N SER A 132 -10.76 6.46 1.71
CA SER A 132 -9.40 6.96 1.57
C SER A 132 -8.73 6.49 0.27
N ILE A 133 -8.89 5.21 -0.10
CA ILE A 133 -8.38 4.66 -1.36
C ILE A 133 -9.10 5.29 -2.56
N THR A 134 -10.42 5.48 -2.47
CA THR A 134 -11.19 6.09 -3.56
C THR A 134 -10.78 7.54 -3.78
N TYR A 135 -10.55 8.29 -2.71
CA TYR A 135 -10.03 9.65 -2.78
C TYR A 135 -8.63 9.72 -3.42
N ILE A 136 -7.70 8.84 -3.02
CA ILE A 136 -6.38 8.76 -3.66
C ILE A 136 -6.48 8.46 -5.15
N LYS A 137 -7.30 7.46 -5.54
CA LYS A 137 -7.48 7.10 -6.95
C LYS A 137 -8.06 8.26 -7.76
N HIS A 138 -8.98 9.02 -7.18
CA HIS A 138 -9.50 10.23 -7.81
C HIS A 138 -8.40 11.28 -8.02
N LEU A 139 -7.55 11.51 -7.02
CA LEU A 139 -6.43 12.43 -7.14
C LEU A 139 -5.40 11.99 -8.19
N ILE A 140 -5.11 10.69 -8.31
CA ILE A 140 -4.27 10.14 -9.38
C ILE A 140 -4.92 10.41 -10.75
N LYS A 141 -6.21 10.10 -10.89
CA LYS A 141 -6.95 10.30 -12.14
C LYS A 141 -7.02 11.77 -12.57
N SER A 142 -7.13 12.69 -11.61
CA SER A 142 -7.14 14.13 -11.86
C SER A 142 -5.76 14.73 -12.19
N GLY A 143 -4.68 13.95 -12.08
CA GLY A 143 -3.31 14.44 -12.24
C GLY A 143 -2.74 15.22 -11.04
N ALA A 144 -3.53 15.42 -9.98
CA ALA A 144 -3.05 16.01 -8.72
C ALA A 144 -2.00 15.15 -7.99
N ILE A 145 -1.89 13.87 -8.36
CA ILE A 145 -0.80 12.97 -7.99
C ILE A 145 -0.19 12.42 -9.27
N SER A 146 1.12 12.58 -9.40
CA SER A 146 1.90 11.92 -10.44
C SER A 146 3.19 11.34 -9.87
N PHE A 147 3.68 10.28 -10.52
CA PHE A 147 4.91 9.57 -10.19
C PHE A 147 5.91 9.75 -11.33
N ASN A 148 7.09 10.28 -11.02
CA ASN A 148 8.14 10.46 -12.02
C ASN A 148 8.61 9.09 -12.51
N CYS A 149 8.46 8.86 -13.82
CA CYS A 149 8.72 7.60 -14.47
C CYS A 149 9.89 7.74 -15.45
N LEU A 150 10.90 6.88 -15.28
CA LEU A 150 12.04 6.74 -16.20
C LEU A 150 11.88 5.46 -17.01
N LEU A 151 12.02 5.53 -18.33
CA LEU A 151 11.96 4.37 -19.21
C LEU A 151 13.38 3.87 -19.51
N VAL A 152 13.57 2.55 -19.56
CA VAL A 152 14.86 1.92 -19.87
C VAL A 152 14.69 0.95 -21.02
N GLY A 153 15.42 1.16 -22.11
CA GLY A 153 15.40 0.28 -23.27
C GLY A 153 15.70 1.02 -24.57
N ASN A 154 15.65 0.27 -25.66
CA ASN A 154 15.94 0.81 -27.00
C ASN A 154 14.84 1.79 -27.42
N SER A 155 15.22 2.81 -28.19
CA SER A 155 14.37 3.94 -28.57
C SER A 155 12.99 3.52 -29.10
N ASP A 156 12.95 2.58 -30.05
CA ASP A 156 11.69 2.09 -30.64
C ASP A 156 10.76 1.41 -29.63
N LYS A 157 11.33 0.62 -28.71
CA LYS A 157 10.54 -0.09 -27.69
C LYS A 157 10.02 0.90 -26.64
N VAL A 158 10.87 1.83 -26.21
CA VAL A 158 10.51 2.90 -25.27
C VAL A 158 9.32 3.70 -25.81
N VAL A 159 9.32 4.06 -27.10
CA VAL A 159 8.23 4.80 -27.74
C VAL A 159 6.92 4.02 -27.68
N ARG A 160 6.93 2.75 -28.12
CA ARG A 160 5.74 1.90 -28.12
C ARG A 160 5.21 1.70 -26.70
N SER A 161 6.09 1.36 -25.77
CA SER A 161 5.75 1.19 -24.36
C SER A 161 5.17 2.46 -23.76
N MET A 162 5.75 3.62 -24.04
CA MET A 162 5.23 4.90 -23.55
C MET A 162 3.83 5.17 -24.07
N GLN A 163 3.56 4.96 -25.36
CA GLN A 163 2.23 5.16 -25.95
C GLN A 163 1.17 4.26 -25.30
N GLU A 164 1.51 3.00 -25.03
CA GLU A 164 0.61 2.07 -24.34
C GLU A 164 0.36 2.49 -22.88
N LEU A 165 1.42 2.85 -22.16
CA LEU A 165 1.33 3.34 -20.79
C LEU A 165 0.54 4.65 -20.70
N GLN A 166 0.66 5.51 -21.71
CA GLN A 166 -0.06 6.78 -21.77
C GLN A 166 -1.57 6.58 -21.86
N LYS A 167 -2.04 5.54 -22.58
CA LYS A 167 -3.47 5.17 -22.64
C LYS A 167 -4.04 4.84 -21.25
N ALA A 168 -3.27 4.17 -20.40
CA ALA A 168 -3.67 3.83 -19.03
C ALA A 168 -3.17 4.83 -17.97
N ASN A 169 -2.62 5.97 -18.38
CA ASN A 169 -1.98 6.88 -17.44
C ASN A 169 -2.95 7.50 -16.44
N HIS A 170 -4.23 7.60 -16.81
CA HIS A 170 -5.31 8.01 -15.93
C HIS A 170 -5.49 7.11 -14.70
N ILE A 171 -4.89 5.91 -14.71
CA ILE A 171 -4.89 4.97 -13.59
C ILE A 171 -3.50 4.83 -12.97
N LEU A 172 -2.44 4.88 -13.78
CA LEU A 172 -1.06 4.71 -13.31
C LEU A 172 -0.45 5.99 -12.70
N GLY A 173 -0.92 7.17 -13.12
CA GLY A 173 -0.40 8.45 -12.67
C GLY A 173 1.06 8.69 -13.00
N LEU A 174 1.58 8.16 -14.11
CA LEU A 174 2.97 8.31 -14.51
C LEU A 174 3.21 9.67 -15.16
N LYS A 175 4.31 10.30 -14.78
CA LYS A 175 4.90 11.45 -15.45
C LYS A 175 6.21 11.01 -16.07
N PHE A 176 6.23 10.84 -17.39
CA PHE A 176 7.44 10.44 -18.10
C PHE A 176 8.46 11.58 -18.07
N ILE A 177 9.60 11.35 -17.41
CA ILE A 177 10.67 12.35 -17.30
C ILE A 177 11.79 12.15 -18.34
N GLY A 178 11.79 11.01 -19.03
CA GLY A 178 12.84 10.65 -19.96
C GLY A 178 13.03 9.15 -20.14
N PHE A 179 14.05 8.82 -20.91
CA PHE A 179 14.51 7.45 -21.07
C PHE A 179 16.04 7.33 -21.09
N VAL A 180 16.50 6.10 -20.86
CA VAL A 180 17.90 5.68 -20.86
C VAL A 180 18.00 4.45 -21.76
N SER A 181 19.05 4.38 -22.59
CA SER A 181 19.26 3.28 -23.54
C SER A 181 20.62 2.62 -23.27
N PRO A 182 20.71 1.28 -23.24
CA PRO A 182 22.00 0.58 -23.17
C PRO A 182 22.80 0.67 -24.49
N ASP A 183 22.12 0.83 -25.62
CA ASP A 183 22.74 0.92 -26.93
C ASP A 183 22.83 2.39 -27.36
N GLU A 184 24.01 2.85 -27.81
CA GLU A 184 24.32 4.22 -28.27
C GLU A 184 23.61 4.62 -29.58
N THR A 185 22.57 3.90 -30.01
CA THR A 185 21.88 4.21 -31.26
C THR A 185 20.95 5.40 -31.08
N THR A 186 21.53 6.59 -31.28
CA THR A 186 20.86 7.83 -31.62
C THR A 186 20.16 7.71 -32.98
N SER A 187 19.06 6.99 -33.04
CA SER A 187 18.04 7.21 -34.07
C SER A 187 17.02 8.18 -33.51
N SER A 188 17.33 9.47 -33.58
CA SER A 188 16.41 10.59 -33.84
C SER A 188 14.92 10.42 -33.45
N VAL A 189 14.62 9.92 -32.27
CA VAL A 189 13.24 9.95 -31.76
C VAL A 189 13.04 11.35 -31.19
N GLN A 190 12.69 12.28 -32.07
CA GLN A 190 12.12 13.57 -31.69
C GLN A 190 10.70 13.34 -31.15
N PHE A 191 10.59 12.80 -29.94
CA PHE A 191 9.41 13.09 -29.11
C PHE A 191 9.69 14.42 -28.42
N THR A 192 8.85 15.41 -28.69
CA THR A 192 8.96 16.79 -28.19
C THR A 192 8.98 16.92 -26.67
N ASP A 193 8.53 15.88 -25.93
CA ASP A 193 8.29 15.96 -24.49
C ASP A 193 9.14 15.01 -23.61
N VAL A 194 10.03 14.19 -24.19
CA VAL A 194 10.75 13.15 -23.44
C VAL A 194 12.25 13.21 -23.65
N ARG A 195 12.99 13.47 -22.56
CA ARG A 195 14.43 13.69 -22.59
C ARG A 195 15.22 12.38 -22.62
N PHE A 196 16.19 12.27 -23.52
CA PHE A 196 17.22 11.23 -23.44
C PHE A 196 18.25 11.60 -22.35
N TRP A 197 18.45 10.71 -21.39
CA TRP A 197 19.36 10.93 -20.26
C TRP A 197 20.73 10.25 -20.43
N GLY A 198 20.98 9.59 -21.57
CA GLY A 198 22.22 8.88 -21.85
C GLY A 198 22.13 7.37 -21.60
N ASP A 199 23.26 6.79 -21.25
CA ASP A 199 23.43 5.35 -21.00
C ASP A 199 22.95 4.90 -19.60
N THR A 200 22.68 3.59 -19.48
CA THR A 200 22.30 2.87 -18.27
C THR A 200 23.24 3.12 -17.10
N SER A 201 24.53 3.36 -17.35
CA SER A 201 25.49 3.78 -16.31
C SER A 201 25.10 5.07 -15.57
N GLN A 202 24.31 5.96 -16.19
CA GLN A 202 23.87 7.22 -15.59
C GLN A 202 22.55 7.10 -14.80
N ILE A 203 21.89 5.94 -14.82
CA ILE A 203 20.53 5.76 -14.28
C ILE A 203 20.42 6.21 -12.82
N LEU A 204 21.41 5.88 -11.97
CA LEU A 204 21.41 6.27 -10.55
C LEU A 204 21.52 7.79 -10.36
N LYS A 205 22.27 8.48 -11.22
CA LYS A 205 22.38 9.95 -11.18
C LYS A 205 21.05 10.59 -11.59
N VAL A 206 20.40 10.07 -12.63
CA VAL A 206 19.10 10.54 -13.12
C VAL A 206 18.02 10.33 -12.06
N ILE A 207 18.01 9.16 -11.42
CA ILE A 207 17.07 8.83 -10.34
C ILE A 207 17.13 9.86 -9.22
N ARG A 208 18.35 10.17 -8.74
CA ARG A 208 18.55 11.15 -7.66
C ARG A 208 18.19 12.56 -8.11
N ARG A 209 18.63 12.97 -9.31
CA ARG A 209 18.42 14.32 -9.84
C ARG A 209 16.95 14.62 -10.10
N CYS A 210 16.25 13.69 -10.72
CA CYS A 210 14.87 13.87 -11.17
C CYS A 210 13.84 13.34 -10.17
N LYS A 211 14.28 12.80 -9.02
CA LYS A 211 13.43 12.16 -8.00
C LYS A 211 12.49 11.16 -8.68
N VAL A 212 13.10 10.18 -9.35
CA VAL A 212 12.36 9.12 -10.05
C VAL A 212 11.67 8.24 -9.02
N ASP A 213 10.37 8.03 -9.17
CA ASP A 213 9.59 7.14 -8.31
C ASP A 213 9.53 5.72 -8.89
N ARG A 214 9.53 5.61 -10.23
CA ARG A 214 9.42 4.33 -10.95
C ARG A 214 10.35 4.28 -12.16
N VAL A 215 10.99 3.13 -12.33
CA VAL A 215 11.72 2.75 -13.54
C VAL A 215 10.92 1.66 -14.25
N VAL A 216 10.64 1.85 -15.54
CA VAL A 216 9.98 0.85 -16.37
C VAL A 216 10.95 0.34 -17.43
N ILE A 217 11.21 -0.96 -17.39
CA ILE A 217 12.07 -1.65 -18.36
C ILE A 217 11.20 -2.03 -19.57
N CYS A 218 11.57 -1.49 -20.72
CA CYS A 218 10.98 -1.70 -22.05
C CYS A 218 11.86 -2.64 -22.89
N ILE A 219 12.48 -3.62 -22.24
CA ILE A 219 13.35 -4.64 -22.85
C ILE A 219 12.58 -5.96 -22.87
N ASN A 220 12.91 -6.87 -23.80
CA ASN A 220 12.24 -8.17 -23.87
C ASN A 220 12.45 -8.91 -22.53
N PRO A 221 11.41 -9.51 -21.94
CA PRO A 221 11.55 -10.26 -20.69
C PRO A 221 12.55 -11.42 -20.77
N THR A 222 12.80 -11.93 -21.98
CA THR A 222 13.80 -12.97 -22.26
C THR A 222 15.24 -12.51 -21.99
N GLU A 223 15.50 -11.20 -21.90
CA GLU A 223 16.80 -10.64 -21.50
C GLU A 223 16.92 -10.62 -19.97
N HIS A 224 16.64 -11.78 -19.33
CA HIS A 224 16.61 -11.96 -17.88
C HIS A 224 17.90 -11.46 -17.18
N ILE A 225 19.04 -11.56 -17.86
CA ILE A 225 20.34 -11.08 -17.37
C ILE A 225 20.30 -9.56 -17.15
N LYS A 226 19.86 -8.78 -18.15
CA LYS A 226 19.77 -7.31 -18.05
C LYS A 226 18.75 -6.87 -17.01
N ILE A 227 17.62 -7.57 -16.90
CA ILE A 227 16.62 -7.30 -15.86
C ILE A 227 17.24 -7.51 -14.47
N LYS A 228 17.99 -8.59 -14.27
CA LYS A 228 18.67 -8.87 -13.01
C LYS A 228 19.75 -7.84 -12.67
N GLU A 229 20.56 -7.43 -13.66
CA GLU A 229 21.55 -6.38 -13.51
C GLU A 229 20.92 -5.04 -13.11
N LEU A 230 19.85 -4.63 -13.79
CA LEU A 230 19.09 -3.43 -13.44
C LEU A 230 18.43 -3.54 -12.06
N THR A 231 17.90 -4.71 -11.71
CA THR A 231 17.32 -4.95 -10.38
C THR A 231 18.36 -4.77 -9.29
N ASN A 232 19.56 -5.33 -9.48
CA ASN A 232 20.66 -5.20 -8.54
C ASN A 232 21.20 -3.77 -8.48
N LEU A 233 21.34 -3.10 -9.63
CA LEU A 233 21.81 -1.72 -9.71
C LEU A 233 20.85 -0.74 -9.02
N LEU A 234 19.55 -1.01 -9.10
CA LEU A 234 18.50 -0.19 -8.50
C LEU A 234 18.13 -0.61 -7.07
N ALA A 235 18.69 -1.72 -6.58
CA ALA A 235 18.46 -2.18 -5.22
C ALA A 235 18.89 -1.10 -4.21
N GLY A 236 18.00 -0.78 -3.27
CA GLY A 236 18.25 0.26 -2.27
C GLY A 236 18.14 1.70 -2.78
N SER A 237 17.82 1.93 -4.06
CA SER A 237 17.55 3.28 -4.59
C SER A 237 16.22 3.86 -4.12
N GLY A 238 15.34 3.02 -3.55
CA GLY A 238 13.97 3.39 -3.19
C GLY A 238 13.03 3.56 -4.38
N THR A 239 13.52 3.32 -5.60
CA THR A 239 12.70 3.36 -6.82
C THR A 239 12.02 2.04 -7.06
N LYS A 240 10.81 2.09 -7.60
CA LYS A 240 10.10 0.88 -7.99
C LYS A 240 10.52 0.45 -9.38
N LEU A 241 10.78 -0.85 -9.54
CA LEU A 241 11.10 -1.43 -10.83
C LEU A 241 9.89 -2.17 -11.39
N SER A 242 9.57 -1.89 -12.64
CA SER A 242 8.53 -2.62 -13.37
C SER A 242 9.03 -3.03 -14.75
N VAL A 243 8.57 -4.16 -15.26
CA VAL A 243 8.86 -4.63 -16.62
C VAL A 243 7.57 -4.64 -17.42
N MET A 244 7.66 -4.17 -18.67
CA MET A 244 6.58 -4.31 -19.63
C MET A 244 6.78 -5.62 -20.41
N PRO A 245 5.92 -6.64 -20.24
CA PRO A 245 6.03 -7.90 -20.95
C PRO A 245 5.53 -7.77 -22.40
N ASP A 246 5.99 -8.68 -23.24
CA ASP A 246 5.51 -8.81 -24.61
C ASP A 246 4.11 -9.45 -24.63
N LEU A 247 3.20 -8.92 -25.45
CA LEU A 247 1.85 -9.44 -25.66
C LEU A 247 1.88 -10.94 -26.02
N TYR A 248 2.87 -11.39 -26.78
CA TYR A 248 3.03 -12.81 -27.13
C TYR A 248 3.25 -13.71 -25.90
N GLN A 249 4.02 -13.25 -24.90
CA GLN A 249 4.29 -14.03 -23.69
C GLN A 249 3.08 -14.12 -22.76
N ILE A 250 2.24 -13.07 -22.75
CA ILE A 250 0.97 -13.05 -22.01
C ILE A 250 0.01 -14.08 -22.59
N LEU A 251 -0.11 -14.13 -23.93
CA LEU A 251 -1.02 -15.04 -24.62
C LEU A 251 -0.70 -16.53 -24.39
N ILE A 252 0.58 -16.85 -24.18
CA ILE A 252 1.04 -18.24 -23.94
C ILE A 252 1.00 -18.60 -22.43
N GLY A 253 0.60 -17.69 -21.54
CA GLY A 253 0.44 -17.96 -20.11
C GLY A 253 1.76 -18.13 -19.33
N SER A 254 2.88 -17.74 -19.93
CA SER A 254 4.23 -17.94 -19.38
C SER A 254 4.60 -16.99 -18.22
N VAL A 255 3.77 -15.98 -17.93
CA VAL A 255 4.04 -14.98 -16.90
C VAL A 255 2.79 -14.72 -16.07
N LYS A 256 2.92 -14.80 -14.73
CA LYS A 256 1.86 -14.41 -13.80
C LYS A 256 1.77 -12.88 -13.77
N VAL A 257 0.92 -12.32 -14.62
CA VAL A 257 0.69 -10.87 -14.69
C VAL A 257 -0.20 -10.47 -13.50
N GLU A 258 0.37 -9.80 -12.50
CA GLU A 258 -0.47 -9.00 -11.60
C GLU A 258 -1.02 -7.82 -12.41
N HIS A 259 -2.30 -7.87 -12.77
CA HIS A 259 -2.93 -6.85 -13.61
C HIS A 259 -2.95 -5.49 -12.89
N VAL A 260 -1.96 -4.65 -13.19
CA VAL A 260 -2.00 -3.23 -12.84
C VAL A 260 -2.88 -2.51 -13.88
N PHE A 261 -4.18 -2.51 -13.62
CA PHE A 261 -5.13 -1.58 -14.27
C PHE A 261 -5.23 -1.67 -15.81
N GLY A 262 -5.23 -2.87 -16.37
CA GLY A 262 -5.49 -3.10 -17.81
C GLY A 262 -4.28 -2.89 -18.73
N VAL A 263 -3.11 -2.53 -18.18
CA VAL A 263 -1.82 -2.60 -18.90
C VAL A 263 -0.99 -3.70 -18.25
N PRO A 264 -0.32 -4.55 -19.04
CA PRO A 264 0.55 -5.55 -18.48
C PRO A 264 1.83 -4.86 -18.01
N LEU A 265 1.88 -4.53 -16.72
CA LEU A 265 3.06 -4.04 -16.03
C LEU A 265 3.32 -5.02 -14.92
N ILE A 266 4.51 -5.62 -14.91
CA ILE A 266 4.90 -6.57 -13.88
C ILE A 266 5.83 -5.83 -12.94
N ASP A 267 5.40 -5.63 -11.70
CA ASP A 267 6.26 -5.07 -10.66
C ASP A 267 7.28 -6.14 -10.22
N ILE A 268 8.55 -5.74 -10.16
CA ILE A 268 9.63 -6.57 -9.62
C ILE A 268 9.92 -6.08 -8.21
N ASP A 269 9.44 -6.83 -7.22
CA ASP A 269 9.80 -6.61 -5.83
C ASP A 269 11.24 -7.08 -5.61
N HIS A 270 12.13 -6.13 -5.39
CA HIS A 270 13.52 -6.39 -4.98
C HIS A 270 13.66 -6.52 -3.46
N ASP A 271 12.57 -6.28 -2.71
CA ASP A 271 12.50 -6.44 -1.28
C ASP A 271 12.18 -7.89 -0.91
N LEU A 272 13.23 -8.66 -0.58
CA LEU A 272 13.11 -10.08 -0.20
C LEU A 272 12.42 -10.30 1.16
N MET A 273 12.26 -9.25 1.96
CA MET A 273 11.78 -9.33 3.35
C MET A 273 10.44 -8.61 3.52
N PRO A 274 9.38 -9.31 3.98
CA PRO A 274 8.12 -8.70 4.39
C PRO A 274 8.33 -7.50 5.33
N PHE A 275 7.48 -6.47 5.19
CA PHE A 275 7.63 -5.23 5.95
C PHE A 275 7.66 -5.45 7.47
N TRP A 276 6.82 -6.35 8.00
CA TRP A 276 6.79 -6.67 9.44
C TRP A 276 8.12 -7.24 9.94
N GLN A 277 8.79 -8.08 9.13
CA GLN A 277 10.11 -8.62 9.46
C GLN A 277 11.18 -7.51 9.44
N LYS A 278 11.09 -6.55 8.51
CA LYS A 278 11.99 -5.39 8.48
C LYS A 278 11.84 -4.54 9.74
N VAL A 279 10.60 -4.29 10.17
CA VAL A 279 10.34 -3.54 11.40
C VAL A 279 10.89 -4.29 12.60
N LEU A 280 10.53 -5.57 12.79
CA LEU A 280 11.04 -6.37 13.91
C LEU A 280 12.56 -6.44 13.93
N LYS A 281 13.20 -6.67 12.78
CA LYS A 281 14.66 -6.69 12.67
C LYS A 281 15.28 -5.37 13.14
N ARG A 282 14.72 -4.23 12.73
CA ARG A 282 15.21 -2.91 13.15
C ARG A 282 15.10 -2.68 14.67
N TRP A 283 14.11 -3.27 15.33
CA TRP A 283 13.98 -3.19 16.79
C TRP A 283 14.99 -4.09 17.52
N ILE A 284 15.40 -5.20 16.90
CA ILE A 284 16.40 -6.13 17.46
C ILE A 284 17.83 -5.61 17.24
N ASP A 285 18.09 -4.95 16.11
CA ASP A 285 19.42 -4.45 15.73
C ASP A 285 19.81 -3.13 16.44
N VAL A 286 18.88 -2.45 17.15
CA VAL A 286 19.10 -1.18 17.89
C VAL A 286 19.39 -1.48 19.35
#